data_AF-A0A9C9X4M1-F1
#
_entry.id   AF-A0A9C9X4M1-F1
#
_cell.length_a   1.000
_cell.length_b   1.000
_cell.length_c   1.000
_cell.angle_alpha   90.00
_cell.angle_beta   90.00
_cell.angle_gamma   90.00
#
_symmetry.space_group_name_H-M   'P 1'
#
loop_
_entity.id
_entity.type
_entity.pdbx_description
1 polymer ?
#
loop_
_entity_poly.entity_id
_entity_poly.type
_entity_poly.pdbx_seq_one_letter_code
_entity_poly.pdbx_strand_id
1 'polypeptide(L)'
;MLLSEADEIQLGKQSDAGIVQTYGVYNDPALTQYVSEIGQKMVKISHRPGLKFEFKVMDSPVINAFAVPGGFVYVTRGILAHLNNEAEFAGVLGHEIGHVTARHSAKQYSKAQLFQLGFGLGSALSETFRKYAGIANFGVGMLFLKFSRDNERQADQLGV
;
A
#
# COMPACT_ATOMS: atom_id res chain seq x y z
N MET A 1 6.56 1.06 -17.08
CA MET A 1 6.32 1.52 -15.69
C MET A 1 7.31 2.63 -15.41
N LEU A 2 6.88 3.74 -14.81
CA LEU A 2 7.71 4.97 -14.71
C LEU A 2 8.56 5.04 -13.44
N LEU A 3 8.15 4.35 -12.37
CA LEU A 3 8.82 4.39 -11.08
C LEU A 3 9.92 3.33 -10.96
N SER A 4 11.09 3.72 -10.48
CA SER A 4 12.11 2.78 -9.99
C SER A 4 11.69 2.18 -8.64
N GLU A 5 12.40 1.15 -8.17
CA GLU A 5 12.15 0.60 -6.82
C GLU A 5 12.47 1.61 -5.72
N ALA A 6 13.51 2.44 -5.91
CA ALA A 6 13.84 3.50 -4.98
C ALA A 6 12.71 4.55 -4.88
N ASP A 7 12.09 4.89 -6.01
CA ASP A 7 10.96 5.82 -6.04
C ASP A 7 9.73 5.22 -5.32
N GLU A 8 9.48 3.92 -5.49
CA GLU A 8 8.40 3.24 -4.76
C GLU A 8 8.62 3.29 -3.25
N ILE A 9 9.85 3.03 -2.79
CA ILE A 9 10.20 3.09 -1.36
C ILE A 9 10.03 4.51 -0.83
N GLN A 10 10.47 5.52 -1.57
CA GLN A 10 10.32 6.91 -1.18
C GLN A 10 8.84 7.32 -1.09
N LEU A 11 8.03 6.91 -2.07
CA LEU A 11 6.60 7.16 -2.09
C LEU A 11 5.89 6.45 -0.93
N GLY A 12 6.27 5.20 -0.63
CA GLY A 12 5.79 4.45 0.54
C GLY A 12 6.04 5.19 1.84
N LYS A 13 7.27 5.66 2.06
CA LYS A 13 7.66 6.46 3.24
C LYS A 13 6.86 7.75 3.37
N GLN A 14 6.60 8.44 2.27
CA GLN A 14 5.77 9.66 2.27
C GLN A 14 4.31 9.36 2.62
N SER A 15 3.79 8.24 2.11
CA SER A 15 2.42 7.78 2.40
C SER A 15 2.25 7.42 3.86
N ASP A 16 3.22 6.70 4.41
CA ASP A 16 3.21 6.21 5.78
C ASP A 16 2.93 7.32 6.80
N ALA A 17 3.56 8.48 6.65
CA ALA A 17 3.33 9.61 7.53
C ALA A 17 1.85 10.05 7.58
N GLY A 18 1.20 10.16 6.42
CA GLY A 18 -0.23 10.51 6.33
C GLY A 18 -1.15 9.41 6.83
N ILE A 19 -0.78 8.14 6.61
CA ILE A 19 -1.54 6.96 7.06
C ILE A 19 -1.50 6.88 8.59
N VAL A 20 -0.31 6.98 9.19
CA VAL A 20 -0.11 7.02 10.64
C VAL A 20 -0.87 8.19 11.26
N GLN A 21 -0.85 9.37 10.63
CA GLN A 21 -1.63 10.52 11.11
C GLN A 21 -3.15 10.29 11.04
N THR A 22 -3.61 9.56 10.02
CA THR A 22 -5.05 9.33 9.79
C THR A 22 -5.61 8.23 10.68
N TYR A 23 -4.91 7.11 10.81
CA TYR A 23 -5.41 5.92 11.50
C TYR A 23 -4.85 5.74 12.92
N GLY A 24 -3.73 6.39 13.25
CA GLY A 24 -2.97 6.08 14.46
C GLY A 24 -2.29 4.71 14.38
N VAL A 25 -1.23 4.53 15.18
CA VAL A 25 -0.60 3.23 15.37
C VAL A 25 -1.14 2.61 16.65
N TYR A 26 -1.57 1.35 16.57
CA TYR A 26 -2.02 0.61 17.73
C TYR A 26 -0.82 0.24 18.60
N ASN A 27 -0.80 0.74 19.84
CA ASN A 27 0.35 0.60 20.74
C ASN A 27 0.35 -0.77 21.46
N ASP A 28 0.62 -1.83 20.70
CA ASP A 28 0.84 -3.18 21.21
C ASP A 28 2.07 -3.80 20.53
N PRO A 29 3.23 -3.82 21.22
CA PRO A 29 4.46 -4.39 20.68
C PRO A 29 4.37 -5.89 20.39
N ALA A 30 3.64 -6.65 21.21
CA ALA A 30 3.52 -8.10 21.06
C ALA A 30 2.69 -8.43 19.82
N LEU A 31 1.57 -7.74 19.63
CA LEU A 31 0.74 -7.88 18.44
C LEU A 31 1.48 -7.43 17.17
N THR A 32 2.17 -6.30 17.25
CA THR A 32 2.98 -5.79 16.12
C THR A 32 4.07 -6.79 15.73
N GLN A 33 4.75 -7.38 16.71
CA GLN A 33 5.75 -8.42 16.47
C GLN A 33 5.13 -9.66 15.82
N TYR A 34 4.01 -10.15 16.34
CA TYR A 34 3.31 -11.32 15.79
C TYR A 34 2.90 -11.12 14.32
N VAL A 35 2.27 -9.98 14.01
CA VAL A 35 1.89 -9.61 12.63
C VAL A 35 3.12 -9.55 11.73
N SER A 36 4.21 -8.93 12.20
CA SER A 36 5.46 -8.84 11.46
C SER A 36 6.09 -10.22 11.23
N GLU A 37 6.12 -11.09 12.24
CA GLU A 37 6.69 -12.44 12.11
C GLU A 37 5.98 -13.28 11.04
N ILE A 38 4.65 -13.24 11.01
CA ILE A 38 3.85 -13.91 9.97
C ILE A 38 4.15 -13.27 8.62
N GLY A 39 4.05 -11.95 8.50
CA GLY A 39 4.31 -11.23 7.25
C GLY A 39 5.70 -11.51 6.69
N GLN A 40 6.73 -11.52 7.53
CA GLN A 40 8.11 -11.80 7.12
C GLN A 40 8.31 -13.26 6.67
N LYS A 41 7.62 -14.23 7.28
CA LYS A 41 7.63 -15.62 6.78
C LYS A 41 7.07 -15.69 5.36
N MET A 42 5.98 -14.96 5.10
CA MET A 42 5.36 -14.90 3.77
C MET A 42 6.23 -14.16 2.74
N VAL A 43 6.85 -13.05 3.13
CA VAL A 43 7.73 -12.27 2.24
C VAL A 43 8.90 -13.11 1.72
N LYS A 44 9.48 -13.99 2.55
CA LYS A 44 10.59 -14.87 2.15
C LYS A 44 10.25 -15.81 0.98
N ILE A 45 8.98 -16.18 0.83
CA ILE A 45 8.49 -17.04 -0.25
C ILE A 45 7.72 -16.26 -1.33
N SER A 46 7.63 -14.93 -1.19
CA SER A 46 7.01 -14.06 -2.17
C SER A 46 7.89 -13.89 -3.41
N HIS A 47 7.37 -13.22 -4.45
CA HIS A 47 8.16 -12.93 -5.66
C HIS A 47 9.00 -11.64 -5.55
N ARG A 48 9.08 -11.01 -4.36
CA ARG A 48 10.03 -9.91 -4.04
C ARG A 48 10.67 -10.09 -2.65
N PRO A 49 11.39 -11.19 -2.38
CA PRO A 49 11.92 -11.49 -1.06
C PRO A 49 13.07 -10.55 -0.63
N GLY A 50 13.70 -9.85 -1.59
CA GLY A 50 14.74 -8.86 -1.32
C GLY A 50 14.23 -7.45 -0.98
N LEU A 51 12.93 -7.18 -1.16
CA LEU A 51 12.33 -5.91 -0.77
C LEU A 51 12.12 -5.91 0.75
N LYS A 52 12.45 -4.80 1.41
CA LYS A 52 12.19 -4.66 2.85
C LYS A 52 10.71 -4.36 3.06
N PHE A 53 9.97 -5.31 3.64
CA PHE A 53 8.59 -5.10 4.06
C PHE A 53 8.51 -4.54 5.48
N GLU A 54 7.57 -3.63 5.70
CA GLU A 54 7.22 -3.06 6.99
C GLU A 54 5.72 -3.28 7.24
N PHE A 55 5.41 -3.97 8.33
CA PHE A 55 4.04 -4.28 8.74
C PHE A 55 3.67 -3.42 9.95
N LYS A 56 2.50 -2.77 9.91
CA LYS A 56 2.02 -1.94 11.03
C LYS A 56 0.56 -2.24 11.36
N VAL A 57 0.26 -2.25 12.66
CA VAL A 57 -1.11 -2.38 13.17
C VAL A 57 -1.69 -0.99 13.40
N MET A 58 -2.79 -0.69 12.73
CA MET A 58 -3.47 0.61 12.77
C MET A 58 -4.55 0.62 13.84
N ASP A 59 -4.63 1.72 14.60
CA ASP A 59 -5.63 1.90 15.66
C ASP A 59 -7.00 2.31 15.10
N SER A 60 -7.60 1.41 14.34
CA SER A 60 -8.90 1.63 13.69
C SER A 60 -9.84 0.44 13.85
N PRO A 61 -11.11 0.66 14.21
CA PRO A 61 -12.10 -0.41 14.27
C PRO A 61 -12.61 -0.83 12.89
N VAL A 62 -12.28 -0.09 11.82
CA VAL A 62 -12.67 -0.44 10.45
C VAL A 62 -12.03 -1.77 10.07
N ILE A 63 -12.78 -2.70 9.49
CA ILE A 63 -12.25 -3.98 9.00
C ILE A 63 -11.51 -3.71 7.69
N ASN A 64 -10.18 -3.62 7.73
CA ASN A 64 -9.37 -3.37 6.53
C ASN A 64 -7.92 -3.86 6.68
N ALA A 65 -7.32 -4.22 5.55
CA ALA A 65 -5.88 -4.34 5.35
C ALA A 65 -5.54 -3.75 3.99
N PHE A 66 -4.35 -3.16 3.84
CA PHE A 66 -3.94 -2.53 2.59
C PHE A 66 -2.43 -2.37 2.51
N ALA A 67 -1.92 -2.27 1.29
CA ALA A 67 -0.52 -1.98 1.03
C ALA A 67 -0.31 -0.73 0.15
N VAL A 68 0.77 0.00 0.43
CA VAL A 68 1.26 1.10 -0.42
C VAL A 68 2.62 0.73 -1.03
N PRO A 69 3.10 1.45 -2.05
CA PRO A 69 4.36 1.12 -2.71
C PRO A 69 5.54 0.97 -1.75
N GLY A 70 6.51 0.15 -2.10
CA GLY A 70 7.77 0.07 -1.37
C GLY A 70 7.79 -0.86 -0.16
N GLY A 71 6.80 -1.75 -0.01
CA GLY A 71 6.82 -2.80 1.03
C GLY A 71 6.04 -2.46 2.30
N PHE A 72 5.27 -1.39 2.32
CA PHE A 72 4.49 -0.98 3.49
C PHE A 72 3.12 -1.63 3.47
N VAL A 73 2.82 -2.43 4.48
CA VAL A 73 1.57 -3.17 4.64
C VAL A 73 0.94 -2.81 5.99
N TYR A 74 -0.35 -2.53 5.99
CA TYR A 74 -1.09 -2.10 7.16
C TYR A 74 -2.27 -3.02 7.40
N VAL A 75 -2.51 -3.32 8.67
CA VAL A 75 -3.68 -4.09 9.13
C VAL A 75 -4.35 -3.32 10.24
N THR A 76 -5.67 -3.24 10.26
CA THR A 76 -6.39 -2.55 11.34
C THR A 76 -6.66 -3.49 12.51
N ARG A 77 -6.80 -2.96 13.74
CA ARG A 77 -7.32 -3.79 14.84
C ARG A 77 -8.71 -4.36 14.56
N GLY A 78 -9.51 -3.67 13.74
CA GLY A 78 -10.81 -4.14 13.28
C GLY A 78 -10.74 -5.44 12.46
N ILE A 79 -9.81 -5.55 11.50
CA ILE A 79 -9.67 -6.79 10.72
C ILE A 79 -9.14 -7.92 11.59
N LEU A 80 -8.18 -7.64 12.48
CA LEU A 80 -7.62 -8.64 13.39
C LEU A 80 -8.67 -9.22 14.34
N ALA A 81 -9.63 -8.40 14.79
CA ALA A 81 -10.75 -8.85 15.61
C ALA A 81 -11.84 -9.59 14.83
N HIS A 82 -11.85 -9.52 13.49
CA HIS A 82 -12.84 -10.15 12.64
C HIS A 82 -12.43 -11.56 12.17
N LEU A 83 -11.13 -11.82 12.06
CA LEU A 83 -10.58 -13.08 11.56
C LEU A 83 -10.63 -14.16 12.65
N ASN A 84 -10.97 -15.39 12.26
CA ASN A 84 -11.22 -16.49 13.20
C ASN A 84 -9.97 -17.35 13.46
N ASN A 85 -8.96 -17.26 12.59
CA ASN A 85 -7.74 -18.05 12.69
C ASN A 85 -6.58 -17.41 11.90
N GLU A 86 -5.36 -17.92 12.13
CA GLU A 86 -4.13 -17.44 11.48
C GLU A 86 -4.14 -17.67 9.96
N ALA A 87 -4.82 -18.70 9.46
CA ALA A 87 -4.85 -18.98 8.03
C ALA A 87 -5.67 -17.94 7.26
N GLU A 88 -6.79 -17.46 7.80
CA GLU A 88 -7.55 -16.34 7.25
C GLU A 88 -6.70 -15.06 7.25
N PHE A 89 -5.95 -14.81 8.32
CA PHE A 89 -5.03 -13.68 8.40
C PHE A 89 -3.90 -13.76 7.37
N ALA A 90 -3.29 -14.94 7.22
CA ALA A 90 -2.27 -15.20 6.22
C ALA A 90 -2.83 -15.00 4.80
N GLY A 91 -4.06 -15.43 4.51
CA GLY A 91 -4.71 -15.16 3.22
C GLY A 91 -4.83 -13.67 2.91
N VAL A 92 -5.25 -12.86 3.88
CA VAL A 92 -5.32 -11.40 3.74
C VAL A 92 -3.93 -10.80 3.51
N LEU A 93 -2.93 -11.18 4.32
CA LEU A 93 -1.56 -10.69 4.13
C LEU A 93 -0.94 -11.12 2.81
N GLY A 94 -1.20 -12.36 2.37
CA GLY A 94 -0.72 -12.90 1.10
C GLY A 94 -1.25 -12.08 -0.08
N HIS A 95 -2.54 -11.76 -0.07
CA HIS A 95 -3.16 -10.89 -1.06
C HIS A 95 -2.49 -9.50 -1.10
N GLU A 96 -2.28 -8.84 0.05
CA GLU A 96 -1.61 -7.54 0.12
C GLU A 96 -0.14 -7.59 -0.33
N ILE A 97 0.60 -8.64 0.04
CA ILE A 97 1.96 -8.89 -0.45
C ILE A 97 1.95 -9.11 -1.96
N GLY A 98 0.92 -9.77 -2.51
CA GLY A 98 0.68 -9.91 -3.94
C GLY A 98 0.57 -8.56 -4.64
N HIS A 99 -0.18 -7.60 -4.08
CA HIS A 99 -0.26 -6.23 -4.61
C HIS A 99 1.10 -5.51 -4.65
N VAL A 100 1.89 -5.62 -3.58
CA VAL A 100 3.24 -5.02 -3.52
C VAL A 100 4.17 -5.68 -4.53
N THR A 101 4.11 -7.00 -4.62
CA THR A 101 4.94 -7.82 -5.50
C THR A 101 4.67 -7.52 -6.97
N ALA A 102 3.39 -7.43 -7.34
CA ALA A 102 2.97 -7.06 -8.68
C ALA A 102 3.05 -5.54 -8.97
N ARG A 103 3.48 -4.74 -7.98
CA ARG A 103 3.66 -3.27 -8.06
C ARG A 103 2.37 -2.56 -8.47
N HIS A 104 1.20 -3.04 -8.01
CA HIS A 104 -0.09 -2.52 -8.44
C HIS A 104 -0.27 -1.04 -8.08
N SER A 105 0.06 -0.64 -6.86
CA SER A 105 -0.02 0.75 -6.41
C SER A 105 0.93 1.67 -7.20
N ALA A 106 2.14 1.21 -7.52
CA ALA A 106 3.10 1.96 -8.33
C ALA A 106 2.65 2.10 -9.80
N LYS A 107 2.02 1.06 -10.37
CA LYS A 107 1.39 1.12 -11.71
C LYS A 107 0.24 2.13 -11.74
N GLN A 108 -0.62 2.14 -10.71
CA GLN A 108 -1.71 3.10 -10.58
C GLN A 108 -1.19 4.53 -10.47
N TYR A 109 -0.19 4.75 -9.61
CA TYR A 109 0.48 6.04 -9.47
C TYR A 109 1.04 6.53 -10.82
N SER A 110 1.79 5.67 -11.51
CA SER A 110 2.37 6.00 -12.83
C SER A 110 1.30 6.40 -13.84
N LYS A 111 0.15 5.72 -13.84
CA LYS A 111 -0.99 6.07 -14.70
C LYS A 111 -1.57 7.43 -14.32
N ALA A 112 -1.83 7.68 -13.04
CA ALA A 112 -2.36 8.95 -12.56
C ALA A 112 -1.45 10.13 -12.93
N GLN A 113 -0.13 9.97 -12.76
CA GLN A 113 0.86 10.97 -13.14
C GLN A 113 0.87 11.21 -14.65
N LEU A 114 0.78 10.15 -15.47
CA LEU A 114 0.73 10.29 -16.93
C LEU A 114 -0.55 11.01 -17.38
N PHE A 115 -1.71 10.72 -16.77
CA PHE A 115 -2.95 11.45 -17.02
C PHE A 115 -2.81 12.93 -16.64
N GLN A 116 -2.23 13.24 -15.47
CA GLN A 116 -1.98 14.62 -15.05
C GLN A 116 -1.04 15.37 -16.00
N LEU A 117 0.00 14.71 -16.52
CA LEU A 117 0.91 15.31 -17.51
C LEU A 117 0.22 15.50 -18.87
N GLY A 118 -0.56 14.51 -19.33
CA GLY A 118 -1.31 14.58 -20.58
C GLY A 118 -2.39 15.66 -20.57
N PHE A 119 -3.15 15.79 -19.48
CA PHE A 119 -4.09 16.90 -19.27
C PHE A 119 -3.36 18.22 -19.01
N GLY A 120 -2.22 18.16 -18.30
CA GLY A 120 -1.36 19.29 -17.97
C GLY A 120 -0.78 20.02 -19.18
N LEU A 121 -0.51 19.30 -20.28
CA LEU A 121 -0.12 19.90 -21.56
C LEU A 121 -1.30 20.62 -22.23
N GLY A 122 -2.55 20.18 -22.03
CA GLY A 122 -3.75 20.90 -22.45
C GLY A 122 -4.08 22.11 -21.56
N SER A 123 -3.68 22.09 -20.29
CA SER A 123 -3.94 23.13 -19.29
C SER A 123 -2.75 24.04 -18.96
N ALA A 124 -1.63 23.92 -19.68
CA ALA A 124 -0.43 24.77 -19.51
C ALA A 124 -0.68 26.28 -19.70
N LEU A 125 -1.91 26.66 -20.06
CA LEU A 125 -2.41 28.04 -20.12
C LEU A 125 -2.99 28.59 -18.80
N SER A 126 -3.07 27.80 -17.71
CA SER A 126 -3.68 28.23 -16.45
C SER A 126 -2.72 28.16 -15.26
N GLU A 127 -2.41 29.33 -14.70
CA GLU A 127 -1.52 29.56 -13.55
C GLU A 127 -2.01 28.84 -12.27
N THR A 128 -3.30 28.52 -12.20
CA THR A 128 -3.95 27.79 -11.10
C THR A 128 -3.45 26.34 -10.97
N PHE A 129 -3.00 25.71 -12.06
CA PHE A 129 -2.60 24.29 -12.06
C PHE A 129 -1.23 24.06 -11.40
N ARG A 130 -0.32 25.03 -11.48
CA ARG A 130 1.01 24.97 -10.82
C ARG A 130 0.90 24.86 -9.30
N LYS A 131 -0.19 25.37 -8.72
CA LYS A 131 -0.44 25.33 -7.26
C LYS A 131 -0.87 23.95 -6.75
N TYR A 132 -1.24 23.02 -7.64
CA TYR A 132 -1.67 21.65 -7.32
C TYR A 132 -0.64 20.58 -7.67
N ALA A 133 0.58 20.95 -8.08
CA ALA A 133 1.71 20.04 -8.37
C ALA A 133 2.32 19.40 -7.10
N GLY A 134 1.50 19.11 -6.10
CA GLY A 134 1.90 18.64 -4.79
C GLY A 134 1.97 17.12 -4.73
N ILE A 135 3.18 16.58 -4.87
CA ILE A 135 3.54 15.21 -4.45
C ILE A 135 3.06 14.95 -3.00
N ALA A 136 2.93 16.00 -2.18
CA ALA A 136 2.49 15.95 -0.79
C ALA A 136 1.03 15.49 -0.57
N ASN A 137 0.09 15.73 -1.49
CA ASN A 137 -1.32 15.34 -1.29
C ASN A 137 -1.65 13.92 -1.78
N PHE A 138 -0.71 13.23 -2.43
CA PHE A 138 -1.00 11.91 -3.02
C PHE A 138 -0.94 10.76 -2.01
N GLY A 139 -0.22 10.94 -0.88
CA GLY A 139 -0.05 9.93 0.17
C GLY A 139 -1.38 9.38 0.71
N VAL A 140 -2.31 10.28 1.06
CA VAL A 140 -3.65 9.92 1.57
C VAL A 140 -4.55 9.38 0.46
N GLY A 141 -4.41 9.88 -0.79
CA GLY A 141 -5.16 9.38 -1.93
C GLY A 141 -4.87 7.92 -2.28
N MET A 142 -3.68 7.41 -1.91
CA MET A 142 -3.31 6.01 -2.15
C MET A 142 -4.12 5.01 -1.32
N LEU A 143 -4.67 5.43 -0.17
CA LEU A 143 -5.57 4.63 0.66
C LEU A 143 -6.87 4.23 -0.06
N PHE A 144 -7.27 5.01 -1.06
CA PHE A 144 -8.54 4.83 -1.78
C PHE A 144 -8.34 4.29 -3.20
N LEU A 145 -7.14 3.77 -3.51
CA LEU A 145 -6.89 3.15 -4.80
C LEU A 145 -7.78 1.92 -4.97
N LYS A 146 -8.57 1.92 -6.04
CA LYS A 146 -9.33 0.74 -6.49
C LYS A 146 -8.53 0.04 -7.56
N PHE A 147 -8.17 -1.23 -7.35
CA PHE A 147 -7.47 -1.99 -8.38
C PHE A 147 -8.46 -2.59 -9.39
N SER A 148 -7.96 -2.88 -10.60
CA SER A 148 -8.77 -3.56 -11.62
C SER A 148 -8.98 -5.01 -11.23
N ARG A 149 -10.01 -5.65 -11.80
CA ARG A 149 -10.26 -7.10 -11.60
C ARG A 149 -9.05 -7.97 -11.95
N ASP A 150 -8.23 -7.55 -12.91
CA ASP A 150 -7.03 -8.30 -13.29
C ASP A 150 -5.92 -8.16 -12.24
N ASN A 151 -5.79 -6.99 -11.61
CA ASN A 151 -4.88 -6.81 -10.49
C ASN A 151 -5.32 -7.65 -9.28
N GLU A 152 -6.61 -7.67 -8.95
CA GLU A 152 -7.15 -8.49 -7.85
C GLU A 152 -6.84 -9.98 -8.07
N ARG A 153 -7.17 -10.50 -9.26
CA ARG A 153 -6.86 -11.90 -9.62
C ARG A 153 -5.37 -12.21 -9.58
N GLN A 154 -4.52 -11.26 -10.00
CA GLN A 154 -3.07 -11.43 -9.93
C GLN A 154 -2.59 -11.43 -8.47
N ALA A 155 -3.15 -10.58 -7.61
CA ALA A 155 -2.80 -10.57 -6.18
C ALA A 155 -3.20 -11.90 -5.51
N ASP A 156 -4.39 -12.42 -5.81
CA ASP A 156 -4.83 -13.73 -5.32
C ASP A 156 -3.92 -14.86 -5.78
N GLN A 157 -3.52 -14.87 -7.06
CA GLN A 157 -2.60 -15.88 -7.60
C GLN A 157 -1.21 -15.84 -6.99
N LEU A 158 -0.73 -14.66 -6.59
CA LEU A 158 0.59 -14.48 -5.99
C LEU A 158 0.56 -14.66 -4.47
N GLY A 159 -0.60 -14.53 -3.85
CA GLY A 159 -0.81 -14.56 -2.41
C GLY A 159 -1.10 -15.94 -1.83
N VAL A 160 -1.33 -16.96 -2.67
CA VAL A 160 -1.65 -18.35 -2.31
C VAL A 160 -0.51 -19.28 -2.70
#